data_AF-A0A1G3VRQ6-F1
#
_entry.id   AF-A0A1G3VRQ6-F1
#
_cell.length_a   1.000
_cell.length_b   1.000
_cell.length_c   1.000
_cell.angle_alpha   90.00
_cell.angle_beta   90.00
_cell.angle_gamma   90.00
#
_symmetry.space_group_name_H-M   'P 1'
#
loop_
_entity.id
_entity.type
_entity.pdbx_description
1 polymer ?
#
loop_
_entity_poly.entity_id
_entity_poly.type
_entity_poly.pdbx_seq_one_letter_code
_entity_poly.pdbx_strand_id
1 'polypeptide(L)'
;MTTTPSLSDRGNTPQWHRIRTIENPWVRRGLVAIALSYLLWSMGSIEINWGRAADGVPRAVDMIVRMLPPDFSRWGLLFRGTLESVQMALAASFFGMILAVPVGICGAGNLVPKPVYLAARGFIILSRTFHEIIVAIFFVKIFGFGPLAGVLTLLVSSTSFISKMLAEDIENMPPGQLEAIRATGASFPQLLVYCVSPQALPRYLGVSIY
;
A
#
# COMPACT_ATOMS: atom_id res chain seq x y z
N MET A 1 20.00 -58.95 -17.94
CA MET A 1 19.11 -58.43 -18.99
C MET A 1 18.05 -57.57 -18.32
N THR A 2 18.27 -56.27 -18.39
CA THR A 2 17.45 -55.18 -17.85
C THR A 2 16.28 -54.90 -18.79
N THR A 3 15.04 -54.92 -18.28
CA THR A 3 13.89 -54.35 -18.97
C THR A 3 13.28 -53.28 -18.09
N THR A 4 13.57 -52.03 -18.47
CA THR A 4 12.97 -50.79 -17.97
C THR A 4 11.45 -50.79 -18.13
N PRO A 5 10.66 -50.29 -17.18
CA PRO A 5 9.25 -50.01 -17.43
C PRO A 5 9.11 -48.83 -18.39
N SER A 6 8.34 -49.02 -19.45
CA SER A 6 8.07 -48.06 -20.52
C SER A 6 7.19 -46.90 -20.03
N LEU A 7 7.71 -45.69 -20.14
CA LEU A 7 6.99 -44.42 -19.94
C LEU A 7 5.94 -44.22 -21.05
N SER A 8 4.72 -44.73 -20.87
CA SER A 8 3.62 -44.54 -21.85
C SER A 8 2.43 -43.68 -21.38
N ASP A 9 2.40 -43.19 -20.14
CA ASP A 9 1.37 -42.26 -19.69
C ASP A 9 1.84 -40.79 -19.68
N ARG A 10 2.28 -40.31 -20.84
CA ARG A 10 2.49 -38.87 -21.11
C ARG A 10 1.45 -38.37 -22.12
N GLY A 11 0.23 -38.14 -21.64
CA GLY A 11 -0.86 -37.64 -22.47
C GLY A 11 -1.95 -36.86 -21.74
N ASN A 12 -1.75 -36.45 -20.49
CA ASN A 12 -2.74 -35.62 -19.79
C ASN A 12 -2.47 -34.14 -20.09
N THR A 13 -2.97 -33.66 -21.23
CA THR A 13 -3.07 -32.22 -21.47
C THR A 13 -4.08 -31.65 -20.46
N PRO A 14 -3.74 -30.61 -19.67
CA PRO A 14 -4.69 -30.02 -18.76
C PRO A 14 -5.86 -29.43 -19.57
N GLN A 15 -6.99 -30.15 -19.60
CA GLN A 15 -8.20 -29.66 -20.23
C GLN A 15 -8.74 -28.50 -19.41
N TRP A 16 -8.55 -27.29 -19.91
CA TRP A 16 -9.03 -26.07 -19.27
C TRP A 16 -10.57 -26.08 -19.20
N HIS A 17 -11.11 -26.39 -18.01
CA HIS A 17 -12.52 -26.22 -17.71
C HIS A 17 -12.79 -24.76 -17.35
N ARG A 18 -13.60 -24.06 -18.16
CA ARG A 18 -14.15 -22.76 -17.75
C ARG A 18 -14.96 -22.97 -16.50
N ILE A 19 -14.48 -22.48 -15.35
CA ILE A 19 -15.26 -22.40 -14.12
C ILE A 19 -16.45 -21.48 -14.42
N ARG A 20 -17.63 -22.06 -14.66
CA ARG A 20 -18.88 -21.33 -14.85
C ARG A 20 -19.39 -20.99 -13.46
N THR A 21 -19.29 -19.71 -13.07
CA THR A 21 -19.71 -19.22 -11.74
C THR A 21 -21.18 -19.51 -11.39
N ILE A 22 -22.02 -19.81 -12.39
CA ILE A 22 -23.43 -20.22 -12.21
C ILE A 22 -23.75 -21.31 -13.24
N GLU A 23 -23.97 -22.55 -12.77
CA GLU A 23 -24.23 -23.72 -13.63
C GLU A 23 -25.60 -23.66 -14.31
N ASN A 24 -26.62 -23.07 -13.66
CA ASN A 24 -27.97 -23.02 -14.19
C ASN A 24 -28.14 -21.88 -15.22
N PRO A 25 -28.43 -22.19 -16.50
CA PRO A 25 -28.53 -21.19 -17.57
C PRO A 25 -29.70 -20.21 -17.38
N TRP A 26 -30.75 -20.61 -16.65
CA TRP A 26 -31.91 -19.76 -16.37
C TRP A 26 -31.60 -18.70 -15.33
N VAL A 27 -30.89 -19.06 -14.26
CA VAL A 27 -30.47 -18.13 -13.20
C VAL A 27 -29.51 -17.09 -13.77
N ARG A 28 -28.57 -17.50 -14.64
CA ARG A 28 -27.65 -16.57 -15.31
C ARG A 28 -28.38 -15.56 -16.20
N ARG A 29 -29.33 -16.03 -17.02
CA ARG A 29 -30.13 -15.14 -17.89
C ARG A 29 -31.05 -14.24 -17.07
N GLY A 30 -31.61 -14.74 -15.97
CA GLY A 30 -32.42 -13.96 -15.03
C GLY A 30 -31.62 -12.83 -14.38
N LEU A 31 -30.42 -13.11 -13.87
CA LEU A 31 -29.54 -12.08 -13.30
C LEU A 31 -29.12 -11.03 -14.33
N VAL A 32 -28.81 -11.45 -15.56
CA VAL A 32 -28.49 -10.52 -16.65
C VAL A 32 -29.70 -9.67 -17.02
N ALA A 33 -30.91 -10.24 -17.08
CA ALA A 33 -32.13 -9.51 -17.34
C ALA A 33 -32.47 -8.51 -16.22
N ILE A 34 -32.28 -8.91 -14.95
CA ILE A 34 -32.46 -8.03 -13.80
C ILE A 34 -31.44 -6.87 -13.86
N ALA A 35 -30.16 -7.17 -14.09
CA ALA A 35 -29.12 -6.15 -14.23
C ALA A 35 -29.43 -5.19 -15.38
N LEU A 36 -29.86 -5.70 -16.55
CA LEU A 36 -30.27 -4.88 -17.69
C LEU A 36 -31.51 -4.03 -17.37
N SER A 37 -32.53 -4.60 -16.73
CA SER A 37 -33.74 -3.87 -16.35
C SER A 37 -33.43 -2.74 -15.35
N TYR A 38 -32.54 -2.99 -14.38
CA TYR A 38 -32.06 -1.99 -13.45
C TYR A 38 -31.25 -0.91 -14.15
N LEU A 39 -30.40 -1.27 -15.12
CA LEU A 39 -29.59 -0.32 -15.88
C LEU A 39 -30.46 0.58 -16.76
N LEU A 40 -31.49 0.00 -17.41
CA LEU A 40 -32.47 0.75 -18.20
C LEU A 40 -33.33 1.67 -17.31
N TRP A 41 -33.76 1.20 -16.15
CA TRP A 41 -34.49 2.01 -15.18
C TRP A 41 -33.63 3.15 -14.62
N SER A 42 -32.37 2.85 -14.30
CA SER A 42 -31.38 3.83 -13.86
C SER A 42 -31.16 4.91 -14.92
N MET A 43 -30.92 4.53 -16.18
CA MET A 43 -30.77 5.51 -17.27
C MET A 43 -32.03 6.35 -17.49
N GLY A 44 -33.23 5.76 -17.33
CA GLY A 44 -34.50 6.50 -17.44
C GLY A 44 -34.79 7.43 -16.26
N SER A 45 -34.24 7.14 -15.08
CA SER A 45 -34.39 7.96 -13.87
C SER A 45 -33.42 9.14 -13.80
N ILE A 46 -32.43 9.20 -14.69
CA ILE A 46 -31.51 10.34 -14.75
C ILE A 46 -32.24 11.51 -15.41
N GLU A 47 -32.69 12.45 -14.60
CA GLU A 47 -33.15 13.76 -15.04
C GLU A 47 -31.94 14.58 -15.55
N ILE A 48 -31.48 14.29 -16.78
CA ILE A 48 -30.43 15.09 -17.43
C ILE A 48 -31.02 16.45 -17.77
N ASN A 49 -30.76 17.42 -16.90
CA ASN A 49 -31.08 18.81 -17.18
C ASN A 49 -30.06 19.38 -18.18
N TRP A 50 -30.38 19.28 -19.46
CA TRP A 50 -29.55 19.79 -20.57
C TRP A 50 -29.22 21.28 -20.45
N GLY A 51 -30.06 22.07 -19.76
CA GLY A 51 -29.79 23.47 -19.43
C GLY A 51 -28.60 23.62 -18.47
N ARG A 52 -28.55 22.84 -17.39
CA ARG A 52 -27.40 22.85 -16.46
C ARG A 52 -26.11 22.34 -17.11
N ALA A 53 -26.22 21.38 -18.03
CA ALA A 53 -25.07 20.89 -18.79
C ALA A 53 -24.50 22.01 -19.69
N ALA A 54 -25.37 22.74 -20.39
CA ALA A 54 -24.97 23.90 -21.19
C ALA A 54 -24.38 25.03 -20.33
N ASP A 55 -24.92 25.30 -19.15
CA ASP A 55 -24.39 26.29 -18.20
C ASP A 55 -23.04 25.89 -17.57
N GLY A 56 -22.72 24.60 -17.57
CA GLY A 56 -21.43 24.07 -17.09
C GLY A 56 -20.29 24.26 -18.09
N VAL A 57 -20.58 24.22 -19.39
CA VAL A 57 -19.60 24.41 -20.47
C VAL A 57 -18.80 25.71 -20.34
N PRO A 58 -19.41 26.90 -20.18
CA PRO A 58 -18.64 28.14 -20.08
C PRO A 58 -17.76 28.18 -18.82
N ARG A 59 -18.14 27.52 -17.72
CA ARG A 59 -17.32 27.46 -16.50
C ARG A 59 -16.09 26.56 -16.70
N ALA A 60 -16.27 25.43 -17.39
CA ALA A 60 -15.17 24.54 -17.75
C ALA A 60 -14.18 25.24 -18.69
N VAL A 61 -14.70 26.00 -19.67
CA VAL A 61 -13.86 26.81 -20.57
C VAL A 61 -13.13 27.92 -19.81
N ASP A 62 -13.80 28.64 -18.92
CA ASP A 62 -13.16 29.68 -18.08
C ASP A 62 -12.05 29.10 -17.20
N MET A 63 -12.25 27.91 -16.62
CA MET A 63 -11.20 27.21 -15.86
C MET A 63 -9.98 26.89 -16.74
N ILE A 64 -10.19 26.39 -17.96
CA ILE A 64 -9.11 26.06 -18.90
C ILE A 64 -8.37 27.32 -19.36
N VAL A 65 -9.10 28.40 -19.68
CA VAL A 65 -8.50 29.68 -20.08
C VAL A 65 -7.69 30.29 -18.95
N ARG A 66 -8.13 30.14 -17.69
CA ARG A 66 -7.35 30.58 -16.51
C ARG A 66 -6.10 29.75 -16.25
N MET A 67 -6.03 28.51 -16.75
CA MET A 67 -4.82 27.66 -16.69
C MET A 67 -3.80 28.02 -17.80
N LEU A 68 -4.24 28.69 -18.89
CA LEU A 68 -3.45 29.01 -20.07
C LEU A 68 -3.62 30.51 -20.43
N PRO A 69 -2.72 31.42 -20.02
CA PRO A 69 -1.28 31.22 -19.94
C PRO A 69 -0.74 31.01 -18.50
N PRO A 70 0.20 30.08 -18.29
CA PRO A 70 0.86 29.92 -16.99
C PRO A 70 1.61 31.21 -16.61
N ASP A 71 1.25 31.78 -15.46
CA ASP A 71 1.88 33.01 -14.94
C ASP A 71 3.23 32.68 -14.28
N PHE A 72 4.31 32.86 -15.04
CA PHE A 72 5.68 32.71 -14.56
C PHE A 72 6.23 33.95 -13.85
N SER A 73 5.44 35.01 -13.67
CA SER A 73 5.86 36.23 -12.95
C SER A 73 6.31 35.91 -11.51
N ARG A 74 5.75 34.85 -10.91
CA ARG A 74 6.04 34.41 -9.54
C ARG A 74 6.98 33.20 -9.45
N TRP A 75 7.97 33.11 -10.33
CA TRP A 75 8.95 32.00 -10.35
C TRP A 75 9.55 31.68 -8.97
N GLY A 76 9.90 32.71 -8.19
CA GLY A 76 10.48 32.52 -6.85
C GLY A 76 9.55 31.82 -5.86
N LEU A 77 8.23 32.08 -5.93
CA LEU A 77 7.23 31.41 -5.09
C LEU A 77 7.10 29.93 -5.49
N LEU A 78 7.03 29.66 -6.81
CA LEU A 78 6.92 28.31 -7.34
C LEU A 78 8.14 27.46 -6.96
N PHE A 79 9.34 28.00 -7.16
CA PHE A 79 10.58 27.31 -6.80
C PHE A 79 10.65 27.02 -5.30
N ARG A 80 10.29 28.00 -4.46
CA ARG A 80 10.26 27.82 -3.01
C ARG A 80 9.27 26.74 -2.59
N GLY A 81 8.05 26.72 -3.14
CA GLY A 81 7.04 25.72 -2.83
C GLY A 81 7.41 24.30 -3.28
N THR A 82 8.05 24.17 -4.44
CA THR A 82 8.60 22.88 -4.90
C THR A 82 9.72 22.40 -3.98
N LEU A 83 10.63 23.30 -3.59
CA LEU A 83 11.75 22.98 -2.71
C LEU A 83 11.25 22.56 -1.32
N GLU A 84 10.24 23.26 -0.79
CA GLU A 84 9.54 22.91 0.44
C GLU A 84 8.91 21.52 0.35
N SER A 85 8.24 21.17 -0.75
CA SER A 85 7.67 19.83 -0.96
C SER A 85 8.74 18.73 -0.98
N VAL A 86 9.89 18.99 -1.62
CA VAL A 86 11.03 18.07 -1.63
C VAL A 86 11.62 17.90 -0.24
N GLN A 87 11.82 18.99 0.51
CA GLN A 87 12.28 18.96 1.89
C GLN A 87 11.34 18.13 2.78
N MET A 88 10.03 18.31 2.59
CA MET A 88 9.02 17.56 3.33
C MET A 88 9.11 16.07 3.05
N ALA A 89 9.18 15.68 1.77
CA ALA A 89 9.29 14.29 1.36
C ALA A 89 10.57 13.64 1.89
N LEU A 90 11.72 14.31 1.76
CA LEU A 90 13.01 13.80 2.25
C LEU A 90 13.03 13.65 3.77
N ALA A 91 12.53 14.66 4.50
CA ALA A 91 12.45 14.58 5.96
C ALA A 91 11.54 13.43 6.40
N ALA A 92 10.35 13.33 5.83
CA ALA A 92 9.39 12.28 6.16
C ALA A 92 9.94 10.89 5.85
N SER A 93 10.58 10.70 4.69
CA SER A 93 11.18 9.41 4.31
C SER A 93 12.36 9.04 5.21
N PHE A 94 13.24 9.98 5.54
CA PHE A 94 14.39 9.72 6.41
C PHE A 94 13.95 9.31 7.83
N PHE A 95 13.08 10.10 8.46
CA PHE A 95 12.58 9.77 9.79
C PHE A 95 11.67 8.54 9.78
N GLY A 96 10.85 8.38 8.74
CA GLY A 96 9.98 7.23 8.60
C GLY A 96 10.76 5.92 8.43
N MET A 97 11.86 5.96 7.69
CA MET A 97 12.80 4.85 7.55
C MET A 97 13.40 4.46 8.91
N ILE A 98 13.94 5.42 9.66
CA ILE A 98 14.52 5.17 10.99
C ILE A 98 13.50 4.58 11.96
N LEU A 99 12.27 5.12 11.99
CA LEU A 99 11.20 4.63 12.87
C LEU A 99 10.62 3.29 12.42
N ALA A 100 10.73 2.95 11.13
CA ALA A 100 10.21 1.70 10.61
C ALA A 100 11.01 0.47 11.07
N VAL A 101 12.32 0.62 11.32
CA VAL A 101 13.17 -0.48 11.81
C VAL A 101 12.69 -1.03 13.16
N PRO A 102 12.58 -0.22 14.23
CA PRO A 102 12.13 -0.74 15.53
C PRO A 102 10.68 -1.24 15.47
N VAL A 103 9.78 -0.55 14.76
CA VAL A 103 8.38 -0.97 14.64
C VAL A 103 8.26 -2.28 13.84
N GLY A 104 9.04 -2.46 12.78
CA GLY A 104 9.10 -3.69 11.99
C GLY A 104 9.67 -4.88 12.76
N ILE A 105 10.75 -4.68 13.53
CA ILE A 105 11.31 -5.73 14.42
C ILE A 105 10.28 -6.13 15.48
N CYS A 106 9.61 -5.17 16.11
CA CYS A 106 8.55 -5.44 17.10
C CYS A 106 7.32 -6.12 16.47
N GLY A 107 7.07 -5.89 15.17
CA GLY A 107 5.97 -6.51 14.42
C GLY A 107 6.22 -7.95 13.98
N ALA A 108 7.43 -8.48 14.15
CA ALA A 108 7.80 -9.84 13.75
C ALA A 108 7.51 -10.86 14.86
N GLY A 109 6.54 -11.76 14.64
CA GLY A 109 6.08 -12.70 15.67
C GLY A 109 7.08 -13.78 16.06
N ASN A 110 8.14 -13.99 15.26
CA ASN A 110 9.21 -14.96 15.53
C ASN A 110 10.31 -14.41 16.46
N LEU A 111 10.43 -13.09 16.62
CA LEU A 111 11.48 -12.44 17.40
C LEU A 111 11.01 -12.03 18.80
N VAL A 112 9.77 -11.60 18.93
CA VAL A 112 9.31 -10.80 20.08
C VAL A 112 8.12 -11.49 20.79
N PRO A 113 7.97 -11.36 22.12
CA PRO A 113 6.82 -11.90 22.83
C PRO A 113 5.48 -11.34 22.32
N LYS A 114 4.44 -12.20 22.38
CA LYS A 114 3.07 -11.92 21.90
C LYS A 114 2.50 -10.52 22.23
N PRO A 115 2.61 -9.96 23.46
CA PRO A 115 2.03 -8.65 23.75
C PRO A 115 2.64 -7.51 22.93
N VAL A 116 3.96 -7.50 22.74
CA VAL A 116 4.65 -6.45 21.97
C VAL A 116 4.36 -6.61 20.48
N TYR A 117 4.30 -7.85 19.99
CA TYR A 117 3.85 -8.16 18.63
C TYR A 117 2.46 -7.62 18.33
N LEU A 118 1.49 -7.87 19.23
CA LEU A 118 0.12 -7.37 19.07
C LEU A 118 0.05 -5.84 19.12
N ALA A 119 0.84 -5.19 19.97
CA ALA A 119 0.90 -3.73 20.03
C ALA A 119 1.46 -3.13 18.73
N ALA A 120 2.58 -3.66 18.22
CA ALA A 120 3.19 -3.18 16.99
C ALA A 120 2.30 -3.43 15.76
N ARG A 121 1.71 -4.64 15.64
CA ARG A 121 0.74 -4.91 14.56
C ARG A 121 -0.52 -4.07 14.69
N GLY A 122 -1.01 -3.86 15.91
CA GLY A 122 -2.15 -2.98 16.18
C GLY A 122 -1.89 -1.56 15.66
N PHE A 123 -0.71 -1.00 15.95
CA PHE A 123 -0.28 0.31 15.44
C PHE A 123 -0.24 0.35 13.89
N ILE A 124 0.40 -0.64 13.26
CA ILE A 124 0.49 -0.72 11.79
C ILE A 124 -0.89 -0.82 11.15
N ILE A 125 -1.77 -1.65 11.68
CA ILE A 125 -3.13 -1.84 11.16
C ILE A 125 -3.96 -0.56 11.35
N LEU A 126 -3.89 0.05 12.55
CA LEU A 126 -4.63 1.26 12.86
C LEU A 126 -4.23 2.44 11.96
N SER A 127 -2.93 2.63 11.77
CA SER A 127 -2.37 3.65 10.88
C SER A 127 -2.79 3.45 9.42
N ARG A 128 -3.04 2.21 8.98
CA ARG A 128 -3.56 1.94 7.63
C ARG A 128 -5.08 2.09 7.51
N THR A 129 -5.81 1.86 8.60
CA THR A 129 -7.27 2.07 8.64
C THR A 129 -7.60 3.56 8.51
N PHE A 130 -6.84 4.41 9.20
CA PHE A 130 -6.93 5.85 9.02
C PHE A 130 -6.06 6.29 7.84
N HIS A 131 -6.68 6.46 6.67
CA HIS A 131 -5.99 6.98 5.50
C HIS A 131 -5.30 8.33 5.81
N GLU A 132 -4.21 8.62 5.07
CA GLU A 132 -3.33 9.76 5.31
C GLU A 132 -4.06 11.11 5.37
N ILE A 133 -5.18 11.26 4.66
CA ILE A 133 -6.02 12.47 4.72
C ILE A 133 -6.56 12.70 6.15
N ILE A 134 -7.00 11.66 6.85
CA ILE A 134 -7.53 11.79 8.21
C ILE A 134 -6.40 12.19 9.18
N VAL A 135 -5.24 11.56 9.03
CA VAL A 135 -4.03 11.87 9.81
C VAL A 135 -3.56 13.31 9.54
N ALA A 136 -3.63 13.77 8.29
CA ALA A 136 -3.33 15.15 7.91
C ALA A 136 -4.25 16.14 8.60
N ILE A 137 -5.56 15.91 8.55
CA ILE A 137 -6.54 16.80 9.20
C ILE A 137 -6.29 16.85 10.71
N PHE A 138 -5.96 15.71 11.33
CA PHE A 138 -5.61 15.63 12.74
C PHE A 138 -4.36 16.47 13.08
N PHE A 139 -3.28 16.34 12.30
CA PHE A 139 -2.08 17.14 12.53
C PHE A 139 -2.27 18.62 12.22
N VAL A 140 -3.06 18.96 11.21
CA VAL A 140 -3.45 20.36 10.92
C VAL A 140 -4.23 20.95 12.09
N LYS A 141 -5.07 20.15 12.77
CA LYS A 141 -5.81 20.63 13.95
C LYS A 141 -4.89 20.92 15.14
N ILE A 142 -3.80 20.17 15.29
CA ILE A 142 -2.84 20.33 16.40
C ILE A 142 -1.83 21.44 16.11
N PHE A 143 -1.19 21.41 14.94
CA PHE A 143 -0.06 22.28 14.59
C PHE A 143 -0.45 23.44 13.67
N GLY A 144 -1.64 23.41 13.08
CA GLY A 144 -2.09 24.37 12.08
C GLY A 144 -1.75 23.96 10.64
N PHE A 145 -2.15 24.80 9.69
CA PHE A 145 -1.77 24.65 8.29
C PHE A 145 -0.29 24.95 8.11
N GLY A 146 0.45 24.02 7.52
CA GLY A 146 1.84 24.23 7.17
C GLY A 146 2.59 22.95 6.78
N PRO A 147 3.86 23.08 6.42
CA PRO A 147 4.71 21.97 5.97
C PRO A 147 4.85 20.89 7.04
N LEU A 148 4.96 21.29 8.31
CA LEU A 148 5.15 20.37 9.42
C LEU A 148 4.02 19.34 9.54
N ALA A 149 2.76 19.75 9.33
CA ALA A 149 1.63 18.83 9.35
C ALA A 149 1.71 17.81 8.21
N GLY A 150 2.14 18.23 7.02
CA GLY A 150 2.39 17.33 5.89
C GLY A 150 3.52 16.35 6.16
N VAL A 151 4.66 16.81 6.71
CA VAL A 151 5.79 15.94 7.06
C VAL A 151 5.39 14.86 8.07
N LEU A 152 4.68 15.23 9.12
CA LEU A 152 4.24 14.26 10.14
C LEU A 152 3.25 13.23 9.57
N THR A 153 2.37 13.67 8.68
CA THR A 153 1.43 12.77 7.99
C THR A 153 2.18 11.75 7.13
N LEU A 154 3.08 12.24 6.28
CA LEU A 154 3.90 11.39 5.42
C LEU A 154 4.78 10.45 6.25
N LEU A 155 5.36 10.94 7.34
CA LEU A 155 6.18 10.13 8.25
C LEU A 155 5.39 8.95 8.80
N VAL A 156 4.18 9.18 9.33
CA VAL A 156 3.33 8.11 9.87
C VAL A 156 2.95 7.09 8.79
N SER A 157 2.57 7.58 7.60
CA SER A 157 2.20 6.74 6.45
C SER A 157 3.37 5.88 5.98
N SER A 158 4.53 6.48 5.72
CA SER A 158 5.75 5.81 5.27
C SER A 158 6.26 4.81 6.31
N THR A 159 6.30 5.18 7.59
CA THR A 159 6.71 4.27 8.68
C THR A 159 5.86 3.01 8.69
N SER A 160 4.53 3.16 8.54
CA SER A 160 3.58 2.04 8.62
C SER A 160 3.74 1.06 7.46
N PHE A 161 3.98 1.59 6.25
CA PHE A 161 4.23 0.76 5.07
C PHE A 161 5.54 -0.01 5.16
N ILE A 162 6.65 0.68 5.45
CA ILE A 162 7.99 0.06 5.54
C ILE A 162 8.04 -0.94 6.70
N SER A 163 7.49 -0.61 7.86
CA SER A 163 7.45 -1.52 9.01
C SER A 163 6.73 -2.82 8.71
N LYS A 164 5.62 -2.76 7.97
CA LYS A 164 4.86 -3.95 7.59
C LYS A 164 5.67 -4.85 6.67
N MET A 165 6.29 -4.27 5.63
CA MET A 165 7.14 -5.04 4.70
C MET A 165 8.34 -5.65 5.41
N LEU A 166 8.99 -4.90 6.30
CA LEU A 166 10.10 -5.40 7.10
C LEU A 166 9.65 -6.53 8.04
N ALA A 167 8.53 -6.36 8.75
CA ALA A 167 7.99 -7.38 9.64
C ALA A 167 7.63 -8.68 8.90
N GLU A 168 6.96 -8.58 7.75
CA GLU A 168 6.63 -9.74 6.91
C GLU A 168 7.89 -10.44 6.39
N ASP A 169 8.93 -9.70 6.01
CA ASP A 169 10.17 -10.29 5.54
C ASP A 169 10.90 -11.05 6.66
N ILE A 170 10.98 -10.47 7.86
CA ILE A 170 11.54 -11.11 9.04
C ILE A 170 10.74 -12.36 9.41
N GLU A 171 9.41 -12.30 9.37
CA GLU A 171 8.52 -13.41 9.74
C GLU A 171 8.59 -14.58 8.74
N ASN A 172 8.95 -14.31 7.48
CA ASN A 172 9.14 -15.32 6.44
C ASN A 172 10.53 -15.98 6.45
N MET A 173 11.45 -15.58 7.34
CA MET A 173 12.77 -16.19 7.44
C MET A 173 12.69 -17.66 7.90
N PRO A 174 13.53 -18.57 7.36
CA PRO A 174 13.54 -19.96 7.77
C PRO A 174 13.82 -20.10 9.28
N PRO A 175 12.96 -20.81 10.06
CA PRO A 175 13.07 -20.87 11.52
C PRO A 175 14.40 -21.50 11.99
N GLY A 176 14.96 -22.43 11.21
CA GLY A 176 16.22 -23.09 11.53
C GLY A 176 17.42 -22.13 11.65
N GLN A 177 17.41 -20.99 10.94
CA GLN A 177 18.50 -20.00 11.05
C GLN A 177 18.45 -19.26 12.39
N LEU A 178 17.24 -18.91 12.84
CA LEU A 178 17.01 -18.28 14.14
C LEU A 178 17.37 -19.21 15.30
N GLU A 179 16.98 -20.48 15.20
CA GLU A 179 17.30 -21.51 16.20
C GLU A 179 18.79 -21.83 16.25
N ALA A 180 19.47 -21.91 15.11
CA ALA A 180 20.90 -22.17 15.04
C ALA A 180 21.74 -21.09 15.76
N ILE A 181 21.40 -19.82 15.57
CA ILE A 181 22.09 -18.71 16.24
C ILE A 181 21.73 -18.65 17.74
N ARG A 182 20.50 -19.01 18.13
CA ARG A 182 20.16 -19.13 19.57
C ARG A 182 20.94 -20.27 20.24
N ALA A 183 21.18 -21.37 19.52
CA ALA A 183 21.93 -22.52 20.04
C ALA A 183 23.42 -22.21 20.32
N THR A 184 24.00 -21.18 19.68
CA THR A 184 25.37 -20.73 19.98
C THR A 184 25.46 -19.87 21.24
N GLY A 185 24.33 -19.59 21.91
CA GLY A 185 24.27 -18.74 23.11
C GLY A 185 24.23 -17.24 22.80
N ALA A 186 23.92 -16.85 21.55
CA ALA A 186 23.85 -15.45 21.15
C ALA A 186 22.72 -14.69 21.88
N SER A 187 23.04 -13.48 22.35
CA SER A 187 22.07 -12.55 22.92
C SER A 187 21.12 -11.96 21.87
N PHE A 188 19.99 -11.39 22.29
CA PHE A 188 18.99 -10.81 21.37
C PHE A 188 19.56 -9.75 20.40
N PRO A 189 20.41 -8.79 20.84
CA PRO A 189 21.04 -7.84 19.91
C PRO A 189 21.99 -8.51 18.91
N GLN A 190 22.73 -9.54 19.33
CA GLN A 190 23.59 -10.31 18.44
C GLN A 190 22.77 -11.07 17.40
N LEU A 191 21.64 -11.66 17.80
CA LEU A 191 20.72 -12.30 16.87
C LEU A 191 20.19 -11.31 15.83
N LEU A 192 19.81 -10.09 16.23
CA LEU A 192 19.37 -9.06 15.30
C LEU A 192 20.46 -8.66 14.31
N VAL A 193 21.68 -8.41 14.78
CA VAL A 193 22.79 -7.97 13.93
C VAL A 193 23.26 -9.09 13.00
N TYR A 194 23.43 -10.32 13.48
CA TYR A 194 24.04 -11.40 12.70
C TYR A 194 23.06 -12.28 11.93
N CYS A 195 21.81 -12.43 12.39
CA CYS A 195 20.80 -13.23 11.69
C CYS A 195 19.91 -12.36 10.80
N VAL A 196 19.32 -11.31 11.38
CA VAL A 196 18.21 -10.57 10.78
C VAL A 196 18.69 -9.47 9.86
N SER A 197 19.66 -8.66 10.30
CA SER A 197 20.15 -7.52 9.53
C SER A 197 20.69 -7.89 8.14
N PRO A 198 21.55 -8.91 7.94
CA PRO A 198 22.08 -9.19 6.61
C PRO A 198 21.01 -9.69 5.62
N GLN A 199 19.93 -10.29 6.12
CA GLN A 199 18.87 -10.85 5.28
C GLN A 199 17.77 -9.85 4.95
N ALA A 200 17.37 -9.02 5.92
CA ALA A 200 16.31 -8.04 5.74
C ALA A 200 16.79 -6.74 5.06
N LEU A 201 18.09 -6.43 5.15
CA LEU A 201 18.66 -5.16 4.68
C LEU A 201 18.52 -4.95 3.16
N PRO A 202 18.76 -5.94 2.27
CA PRO A 202 18.55 -5.78 0.83
C PRO A 202 17.10 -5.39 0.48
N ARG A 203 16.12 -6.04 1.12
CA ARG A 203 14.71 -5.75 0.87
C ARG A 203 14.29 -4.42 1.46
N TYR A 204 14.72 -4.13 2.69
CA TYR A 204 14.48 -2.86 3.34
C TYR A 204 14.98 -1.68 2.52
N LEU A 205 16.23 -1.77 2.03
CA LEU A 205 16.78 -0.73 1.14
C LEU A 205 15.98 -0.60 -0.15
N GLY A 206 15.58 -1.72 -0.76
CA GLY A 206 14.73 -1.70 -1.96
C GLY A 206 13.39 -0.99 -1.73
N VAL A 207 12.71 -1.26 -0.61
CA VAL A 207 11.44 -0.60 -0.24
C VAL A 207 11.66 0.86 0.13
N SER A 208 12.83 1.20 0.68
CA SER A 208 13.15 2.58 1.09
C SER A 208 13.45 3.52 -0.07
N ILE A 209 13.89 2.97 -1.20
CA ILE A 209 14.21 3.71 -2.44
C ILE A 209 12.95 3.92 -3.29
N TYR A 210 11.98 3.02 -3.17
CA TYR A 210 10.70 3.06 -3.88
C TYR A 210 9.80 4.19 -3.36
#